data_AF-A0AAF0EF11-F1
#
_entry.id   AF-A0AAF0EF11-F1
#
_cell.length_a   1.000
_cell.length_b   1.000
_cell.length_c   1.000
_cell.angle_alpha   90.00
_cell.angle_beta   90.00
_cell.angle_gamma   90.00
#
_symmetry.space_group_name_H-M   'P 1'
#
loop_
_entity.id
_entity.type
_entity.pdbx_description
1 polymer ?
#
loop_
_entity_poly.entity_id
_entity_poly.type
_entity_poly.pdbx_seq_one_letter_code
_entity_poly.pdbx_strand_id
1 'polypeptide(L)'
;MTGGGAPKMESEPDAFLPLGALIFAILQRNERAGSYLRNATTAQIVPISALERGPILEYLSGKRSNWDGVVTISDVAEKEATAPSEVATAAPTQGDAAERPPTVKHPFVPDAADAEFVRNLRSKYELVLLTRDDALRGSMTAETDDDTPGSRGAGDLLGLRTMIAPRIEAAKKRSNAPNKSSTSSSRAPSSAVNPARKSRAQDPIILLSNSPTALVNMFNVKALLQDGVFISPEEARQQAGGIPELVVTIRAPSSEEPASGNGSVSLSRRILVVDSAEAVNRLGSGAPGSDQDPWTRVICVFTTGQSWQFKSYRWSDPRDLFRNGTLSCLTMVAMGVYVRWTNEAPSAQVKNWNVTHLQVCAYDCLSR
;
A
#
# COMPACT_ATOMS: atom_id res chain seq x y z
N MET A 1 -17.55 28.96 -0.05
CA MET A 1 -17.22 30.31 -0.56
C MET A 1 -16.43 31.02 0.52
N THR A 2 -15.12 30.80 0.54
CA THR A 2 -14.19 31.46 1.46
C THR A 2 -13.63 32.68 0.75
N GLY A 3 -13.95 33.87 1.24
CA GLY A 3 -13.41 35.12 0.72
C GLY A 3 -11.90 35.16 0.94
N GLY A 4 -11.14 35.05 -0.15
CA GLY A 4 -9.69 35.21 -0.17
C GLY A 4 -9.35 36.47 -0.94
N GLY A 5 -8.80 37.47 -0.26
CA GLY A 5 -8.10 38.55 -0.95
C GLY A 5 -6.88 37.99 -1.69
N ALA A 6 -6.50 38.60 -2.81
CA ALA A 6 -5.30 38.21 -3.54
C ALA A 6 -4.06 38.30 -2.62
N PRO A 7 -3.15 37.31 -2.66
CA PRO A 7 -1.94 37.31 -1.84
C PRO A 7 -1.09 38.54 -2.20
N LYS A 8 -0.54 39.21 -1.19
CA LYS A 8 0.34 40.37 -1.39
C LYS A 8 1.77 39.88 -1.58
N MET A 9 2.45 40.39 -2.61
CA MET A 9 3.79 39.97 -3.00
C MET A 9 4.85 40.16 -1.89
N GLU A 10 4.69 41.19 -1.05
CA GLU A 10 5.65 41.50 0.01
C GLU A 10 5.40 40.73 1.32
N SER A 11 4.15 40.38 1.63
CA SER A 11 3.81 39.69 2.88
C SER A 11 3.79 38.17 2.75
N GLU A 12 3.56 37.63 1.54
CA GLU A 12 3.42 36.19 1.28
C GLU A 12 4.19 35.76 0.02
N PRO A 13 5.54 35.80 0.03
CA PRO A 13 6.35 35.38 -1.12
C PRO A 13 6.16 33.89 -1.47
N ASP A 14 5.81 33.06 -0.49
CA ASP A 14 5.56 31.63 -0.66
C ASP A 14 4.25 31.32 -1.41
N ALA A 15 3.35 32.31 -1.56
CA ALA A 15 2.14 32.16 -2.35
C ALA A 15 2.38 32.21 -3.86
N PHE A 16 3.60 32.58 -4.30
CA PHE A 16 3.97 32.72 -5.69
C PHE A 16 4.98 31.66 -6.14
N LEU A 17 4.85 31.20 -7.39
CA LEU A 17 5.81 30.27 -7.96
C LEU A 17 7.13 30.98 -8.27
N PRO A 18 8.29 30.44 -7.81
CA PRO A 18 9.57 31.07 -8.08
C PRO A 18 9.89 31.01 -9.58
N LEU A 19 10.48 32.09 -10.10
CA LEU A 19 10.82 32.20 -11.53
C LEU A 19 11.71 31.04 -12.00
N GLY A 20 12.63 30.58 -11.15
CA GLY A 20 13.48 29.42 -11.44
C GLY A 20 12.69 28.13 -11.69
N ALA A 21 11.59 27.91 -10.97
CA ALA A 21 10.73 26.74 -11.18
C ALA A 21 9.97 26.82 -12.52
N LEU A 22 9.51 28.02 -12.91
CA LEU A 22 8.83 28.25 -14.19
C LEU A 22 9.78 28.02 -15.38
N ILE A 23 10.98 28.59 -15.32
CA ILE A 23 12.00 28.41 -16.37
C ILE A 23 12.38 26.93 -16.47
N PHE A 24 12.63 26.27 -15.33
CA PHE A 24 12.97 24.86 -15.30
C PHE A 24 11.85 23.97 -15.86
N ALA A 25 10.59 24.30 -15.59
CA ALA A 25 9.45 23.60 -16.17
C ALA A 25 9.39 23.72 -17.69
N ILE A 26 9.65 24.90 -18.26
CA ILE A 26 9.71 25.11 -19.72
C ILE A 26 10.85 24.31 -20.34
N LEU A 27 12.05 24.36 -19.75
CA LEU A 27 13.22 23.63 -20.25
C LEU A 27 12.98 22.11 -20.28
N GLN A 28 12.30 21.60 -19.27
CA GLN A 28 11.97 20.18 -19.11
C GLN A 28 10.57 19.83 -19.62
N ARG A 29 9.98 20.62 -20.54
CA ARG A 29 8.59 20.43 -21.00
C ARG A 29 8.33 19.10 -21.71
N ASN A 30 9.35 18.53 -22.33
CA ASN A 30 9.26 17.26 -23.06
C ASN A 30 9.42 16.03 -22.14
N GLU A 31 9.90 16.24 -20.91
CA GLU A 31 10.10 15.17 -19.94
C GLU A 31 8.80 14.81 -19.22
N ARG A 32 8.61 13.51 -19.01
CA ARG A 32 7.48 12.99 -18.23
C ARG A 32 7.58 13.46 -16.77
N ALA A 33 6.44 13.53 -16.07
CA ALA A 33 6.36 14.04 -14.70
C ALA A 33 7.39 13.40 -13.74
N GLY A 34 7.60 12.08 -13.84
CA GLY A 34 8.61 11.38 -13.03
C GLY A 34 10.05 11.80 -13.33
N SER A 35 10.42 11.95 -14.62
CA SER A 35 11.74 12.45 -15.03
C SER A 35 11.95 13.90 -14.61
N TYR A 36 10.92 14.75 -14.75
CA TYR A 36 10.96 16.14 -14.32
C TYR A 36 11.23 16.29 -12.82
N LEU A 37 10.53 15.52 -11.97
CA LEU A 37 10.74 15.55 -10.52
C LEU A 37 12.15 15.14 -10.13
N ARG A 38 12.68 14.10 -10.78
CA ARG A 38 14.07 13.67 -10.60
C ARG A 38 15.05 14.76 -11.01
N ASN A 39 14.84 15.39 -12.17
CA ASN A 39 15.71 16.45 -12.67
C ASN A 39 15.62 17.72 -11.80
N ALA A 40 14.44 18.06 -11.27
CA ALA A 40 14.25 19.18 -10.35
C ALA A 40 15.01 18.96 -9.03
N THR A 41 14.98 17.74 -8.51
CA THR A 41 15.71 17.35 -7.29
C THR A 41 17.23 17.45 -7.51
N THR A 42 17.74 16.99 -8.66
CA THR A 42 19.15 17.15 -9.02
C THR A 42 19.55 18.61 -9.15
N ALA A 43 18.67 19.46 -9.70
CA ALA A 43 18.91 20.89 -9.88
C ALA A 43 18.66 21.73 -8.61
N GLN A 44 18.19 21.11 -7.51
CA GLN A 44 17.81 21.79 -6.26
C GLN A 44 16.75 22.90 -6.48
N ILE A 45 15.78 22.64 -7.37
CA ILE A 45 14.68 23.57 -7.68
C ILE A 45 13.39 23.00 -7.14
N VAL A 46 12.56 23.85 -6.52
CA VAL A 46 11.20 23.48 -6.08
C VAL A 46 10.35 23.14 -7.31
N PRO A 47 9.89 21.89 -7.48
CA PRO A 47 9.12 21.50 -8.65
C PRO A 47 7.69 22.04 -8.57
N ILE A 48 7.13 22.40 -9.73
CA ILE A 48 5.71 22.73 -9.85
C ILE A 48 4.89 21.45 -9.60
N SER A 49 3.74 21.60 -8.92
CA SER A 49 2.85 20.48 -8.66
C SER A 49 2.42 19.78 -9.97
N ALA A 50 2.19 18.46 -9.90
CA ALA A 50 1.85 17.68 -11.08
C ALA A 50 0.52 18.11 -11.73
N LEU A 51 -0.40 18.64 -10.93
CA LEU A 51 -1.71 19.13 -11.37
C LEU A 51 -1.60 20.48 -12.09
N GLU A 52 -0.73 21.37 -11.65
CA GLU A 52 -0.59 22.72 -12.19
C GLU A 52 0.40 22.79 -13.37
N ARG A 53 1.38 21.89 -13.42
CA ARG A 53 2.43 21.87 -14.46
C ARG A 53 1.86 21.85 -15.89
N GLY A 54 0.87 21.01 -16.16
CA GLY A 54 0.30 20.87 -17.51
C GLY A 54 -0.33 22.17 -18.00
N PRO A 55 -1.31 22.72 -17.25
CA PRO A 55 -1.93 23.99 -17.60
C PRO A 55 -0.96 25.18 -17.67
N ILE A 56 0.01 25.28 -16.75
CA ILE A 56 1.03 26.33 -16.75
C ILE A 56 1.90 26.26 -18.01
N LEU A 57 2.32 25.06 -18.43
CA LEU A 57 3.12 24.89 -19.66
C LEU A 57 2.32 25.22 -20.92
N GLU A 58 1.01 24.93 -20.94
CA GLU A 58 0.14 25.32 -22.05
C GLU A 58 -0.04 26.84 -22.13
N TYR A 59 -0.14 27.53 -20.98
CA TYR A 59 -0.15 28.98 -20.92
C TYR A 59 1.18 29.58 -21.40
N LEU A 60 2.31 29.12 -20.84
CA LEU A 60 3.65 29.61 -21.18
C LEU A 60 4.08 29.29 -22.62
N SER A 61 3.52 28.25 -23.24
CA SER A 61 3.74 27.91 -24.66
C SER A 61 2.78 28.63 -25.62
N GLY A 62 1.87 29.47 -25.10
CA GLY A 62 0.90 30.22 -25.90
C GLY A 62 -0.26 29.38 -26.44
N LYS A 63 -0.43 28.14 -25.98
CA LYS A 63 -1.59 27.30 -26.32
C LYS A 63 -2.86 27.73 -25.59
N ARG A 64 -2.71 28.38 -24.43
CA ARG A 64 -3.79 29.04 -23.68
C ARG A 64 -3.45 30.52 -23.50
N SER A 65 -4.45 31.39 -23.67
CA SER A 65 -4.30 32.84 -23.52
C SER A 65 -4.57 33.35 -22.10
N ASN A 66 -5.24 32.56 -21.24
CA ASN A 66 -5.58 32.93 -19.88
C ASN A 66 -5.32 31.75 -18.91
N TRP A 67 -4.78 32.05 -17.73
CA TRP A 67 -4.57 31.13 -16.61
C TRP A 67 -4.98 31.81 -15.30
N ASP A 68 -5.82 31.14 -14.51
CA ASP A 68 -6.43 31.65 -13.27
C ASP A 68 -5.40 32.02 -12.18
N GLY A 69 -4.19 31.46 -12.28
CA GLY A 69 -3.08 31.78 -11.36
C GLY A 69 -2.24 33.01 -11.74
N VAL A 70 -2.62 33.78 -12.78
CA VAL A 70 -1.90 34.98 -13.20
C VAL A 70 -2.55 36.22 -12.56
N VAL A 71 -1.83 36.84 -11.63
CA VAL A 71 -2.23 38.11 -11.01
C VAL A 71 -1.57 39.25 -11.80
N THR A 72 -2.33 40.28 -12.20
CA THR A 72 -1.74 41.44 -12.87
C THR A 72 -1.10 42.37 -11.85
N ILE A 73 0.00 43.04 -12.21
CA ILE A 73 0.73 43.96 -11.32
C ILE A 73 -0.19 45.11 -10.86
N SER A 74 -1.17 45.51 -11.67
CA SER A 74 -2.15 46.54 -11.35
C SER A 74 -3.10 46.13 -10.21
N ASP A 75 -3.47 44.84 -10.12
CA ASP A 75 -4.35 44.32 -9.07
C ASP A 75 -3.68 44.30 -7.67
N VAL A 76 -2.34 44.31 -7.64
CA VAL A 76 -1.53 44.36 -6.42
C VAL A 76 -1.30 45.81 -5.97
N ALA A 77 -1.17 46.75 -6.91
CA ALA A 77 -0.88 48.16 -6.64
C ALA A 77 -2.12 48.99 -6.24
N GLU A 78 -3.32 48.70 -6.75
CA GLU A 78 -4.53 49.49 -6.45
C GLU A 78 -5.04 49.36 -5.00
N LYS A 79 -4.54 48.38 -4.22
CA LYS A 79 -4.92 48.17 -2.82
C LYS A 79 -3.88 48.62 -1.79
N GLU A 80 -2.79 49.24 -2.23
CA GLU A 80 -1.79 49.87 -1.36
C GLU A 80 -2.18 51.30 -0.93
N ALA A 81 -3.13 51.94 -1.61
CA ALA A 81 -3.41 53.38 -1.47
C ALA A 81 -4.64 53.74 -0.63
N THR A 82 -5.09 52.90 0.32
CA THR A 82 -6.20 53.30 1.21
C THR A 82 -5.99 52.84 2.65
N ALA A 83 -5.06 53.50 3.33
CA ALA A 83 -5.19 53.73 4.76
C ALA A 83 -6.07 54.97 4.96
N PRO A 84 -6.99 54.96 5.95
CA PRO A 84 -6.80 55.91 7.03
C PRO A 84 -7.03 55.33 8.42
N SER A 85 -6.03 55.59 9.27
CA SER A 85 -6.08 56.13 10.63
C SER A 85 -7.24 55.76 11.57
N GLU A 86 -6.83 55.13 12.68
CA GLU A 86 -7.51 55.13 13.96
C GLU A 86 -7.80 56.56 14.46
N VAL A 87 -9.07 56.83 14.81
CA VAL A 87 -9.43 57.82 15.83
C VAL A 87 -10.55 57.22 16.67
N ALA A 88 -10.32 57.20 17.99
CA ALA A 88 -11.23 56.74 19.01
C ALA A 88 -12.50 57.60 19.14
N THR A 89 -13.67 56.97 19.30
CA THR A 89 -14.77 57.56 20.08
C THR A 89 -15.73 56.50 20.64
N ALA A 90 -15.89 56.57 21.97
CA ALA A 90 -17.01 56.21 22.86
C ALA A 90 -18.17 55.28 22.41
N ALA A 91 -18.55 54.40 23.34
CA ALA A 91 -19.78 53.61 23.40
C ALA A 91 -21.07 54.48 23.32
N PRO A 92 -22.25 53.85 23.05
CA PRO A 92 -23.02 53.34 24.19
C PRO A 92 -23.68 51.96 24.00
N THR A 93 -24.02 51.42 25.16
CA THR A 93 -24.72 50.19 25.54
C THR A 93 -26.12 50.00 24.93
N GLN A 94 -26.43 48.77 24.53
CA GLN A 94 -27.72 48.04 24.55
C GLN A 94 -27.39 46.64 23.97
N GLY A 95 -27.50 45.49 24.62
CA GLY A 95 -28.50 44.99 25.56
C GLY A 95 -29.23 43.83 24.89
N ASP A 96 -28.70 42.59 24.97
CA ASP A 96 -29.51 41.40 25.26
C ASP A 96 -28.62 40.16 25.47
N ALA A 97 -28.88 39.45 26.57
CA ALA A 97 -28.23 38.22 26.97
C ALA A 97 -29.20 37.07 26.70
N ALA A 98 -28.88 36.21 25.73
CA ALA A 98 -29.60 34.95 25.50
C ALA A 98 -28.69 33.75 25.75
N GLU A 99 -29.08 33.02 26.78
CA GLU A 99 -28.46 31.89 27.46
C GLU A 99 -28.42 30.62 26.56
N ARG A 100 -27.27 29.94 26.49
CA ARG A 100 -27.10 28.63 25.83
C ARG A 100 -27.44 27.49 26.80
N PRO A 101 -28.30 26.51 26.46
CA PRO A 101 -28.52 25.34 27.30
C PRO A 101 -27.46 24.23 27.05
N PRO A 102 -27.18 23.39 28.06
CA PRO A 102 -26.19 22.30 27.99
C PRO A 102 -26.70 21.06 27.22
N THR A 103 -25.82 20.40 26.49
CA THR A 103 -26.13 19.25 25.62
C THR A 103 -26.16 17.94 26.39
N VAL A 104 -27.35 17.33 26.50
CA VAL A 104 -27.53 15.95 26.98
C VAL A 104 -27.59 15.01 25.77
N LYS A 105 -26.78 13.95 25.78
CA LYS A 105 -26.73 12.93 24.71
C LYS A 105 -27.96 12.02 24.81
N HIS A 106 -28.93 12.19 23.92
CA HIS A 106 -30.02 11.24 23.76
C HIS A 106 -29.58 10.05 22.87
N PRO A 107 -30.03 8.81 23.16
CA PRO A 107 -29.88 7.67 22.26
C PRO A 107 -30.51 7.98 20.89
N PHE A 108 -29.79 7.68 19.81
CA PHE A 108 -30.28 7.89 18.46
C PHE A 108 -31.45 6.95 18.18
N VAL A 109 -32.64 7.52 17.98
CA VAL A 109 -33.82 6.82 17.50
C VAL A 109 -33.96 7.14 16.01
N PRO A 110 -33.81 6.14 15.12
CA PRO A 110 -34.01 6.36 13.69
C PRO A 110 -35.43 6.83 13.42
N ASP A 111 -35.57 7.88 12.59
CA ASP A 111 -36.86 8.39 12.18
C ASP A 111 -37.59 7.35 11.31
N ALA A 112 -38.91 7.25 11.46
CA ALA A 112 -39.72 6.22 10.80
C ALA A 112 -39.67 6.36 9.26
N ALA A 113 -39.63 7.59 8.76
CA ALA A 113 -39.50 7.88 7.34
C ALA A 113 -38.15 7.40 6.78
N ASP A 114 -37.08 7.51 7.57
CA ASP A 114 -35.72 7.12 7.19
C ASP A 114 -35.58 5.59 7.16
N ALA A 115 -36.21 4.91 8.11
CA ALA A 115 -36.31 3.44 8.13
C ALA A 115 -37.09 2.90 6.92
N GLU A 116 -38.15 3.58 6.49
CA GLU A 116 -38.91 3.21 5.31
C GLU A 116 -38.13 3.45 4.02
N PHE A 117 -37.37 4.55 3.93
CA PHE A 117 -36.49 4.83 2.80
C PHE A 117 -35.41 3.75 2.63
N VAL A 118 -34.72 3.38 3.72
CA VAL A 118 -33.70 2.32 3.71
C VAL A 118 -34.30 0.96 3.32
N ARG A 119 -35.52 0.65 3.79
CA ARG A 119 -36.25 -0.58 3.40
C ARG A 119 -36.57 -0.59 1.92
N ASN A 120 -37.00 0.56 1.36
CA ASN A 120 -37.30 0.70 -0.06
C ASN A 120 -36.03 0.57 -0.92
N LEU A 121 -34.90 1.13 -0.45
CA LEU A 121 -33.59 1.06 -1.12
C LEU A 121 -33.09 -0.39 -1.24
N ARG A 122 -33.13 -1.15 -0.13
CA ARG A 122 -32.80 -2.59 -0.12
C ARG A 122 -33.68 -3.41 -1.05
N SER A 123 -34.98 -3.12 -1.10
CA SER A 123 -35.94 -3.92 -1.88
C SER A 123 -35.89 -3.65 -3.39
N LYS A 124 -35.56 -2.42 -3.82
CA LYS A 124 -35.70 -2.01 -5.22
C LYS A 124 -34.39 -1.82 -5.97
N TYR A 125 -33.29 -1.52 -5.28
CA TYR A 125 -32.07 -1.06 -5.95
C TYR A 125 -30.81 -1.89 -5.62
N GLU A 126 -30.86 -2.78 -4.62
CA GLU A 126 -29.70 -3.62 -4.26
C GLU A 126 -29.70 -4.93 -5.05
N LEU A 127 -28.88 -5.01 -6.11
CA LEU A 127 -28.51 -6.28 -6.75
C LEU A 127 -27.40 -6.94 -5.92
N VAL A 128 -27.78 -7.84 -5.02
CA VAL A 128 -26.85 -8.67 -4.25
C VAL A 128 -26.33 -9.80 -5.15
N LEU A 129 -25.15 -9.61 -5.75
CA LEU A 129 -24.49 -10.64 -6.54
C LEU A 129 -23.75 -11.61 -5.60
N LEU A 130 -24.45 -12.69 -5.23
CA LEU A 130 -23.99 -13.89 -4.52
C LEU A 130 -23.61 -13.69 -3.04
N THR A 131 -24.23 -14.51 -2.20
CA THR A 131 -23.89 -14.59 -0.76
C THR A 131 -22.85 -15.68 -0.51
N ARG A 132 -22.19 -15.63 0.65
CA ARG A 132 -21.17 -16.62 1.06
C ARG A 132 -21.73 -18.05 1.12
N ASP A 133 -23.04 -18.18 1.38
CA ASP A 133 -23.75 -19.46 1.39
C ASP A 133 -24.07 -19.97 -0.02
N ASP A 134 -24.18 -19.06 -1.00
CA ASP A 134 -24.40 -19.37 -2.41
C ASP A 134 -23.13 -19.96 -3.05
N ALA A 135 -21.94 -19.50 -2.62
CA ALA A 135 -20.66 -20.04 -3.08
C ALA A 135 -20.41 -21.50 -2.66
N LEU A 136 -21.10 -21.99 -1.62
CA LEU A 136 -20.99 -23.37 -1.11
C LEU A 136 -22.02 -24.31 -1.74
N ARG A 137 -23.07 -23.78 -2.34
CA ARG A 137 -24.08 -24.55 -3.07
C ARG A 137 -23.74 -24.42 -4.55
N GLY A 138 -22.92 -25.33 -5.06
CA GLY A 138 -22.51 -25.33 -6.47
C GLY A 138 -23.71 -25.09 -7.40
N SER A 139 -23.48 -24.33 -8.47
CA SER A 139 -24.50 -23.97 -9.47
C SER A 139 -25.21 -25.23 -9.97
N MET A 140 -26.41 -25.50 -9.46
CA MET A 140 -27.29 -26.50 -10.06
C MET A 140 -27.82 -25.89 -11.35
N THR A 141 -27.34 -26.42 -12.48
CA THR A 141 -28.07 -26.30 -13.74
C THR A 141 -29.38 -27.07 -13.56
N ALA A 142 -30.44 -26.34 -13.25
CA ALA A 142 -31.79 -26.86 -13.21
C ALA A 142 -32.24 -27.12 -14.65
N GLU A 143 -32.10 -28.36 -15.10
CA GLU A 143 -33.00 -28.93 -16.11
C GLU A 143 -33.36 -30.36 -15.72
N THR A 144 -34.62 -30.70 -16.03
CA THR A 144 -35.28 -32.01 -16.03
C THR A 144 -35.76 -32.61 -14.69
N ASP A 145 -37.06 -32.42 -14.50
CA ASP A 145 -38.12 -33.41 -14.35
C ASP A 145 -38.14 -34.39 -13.17
N ASP A 146 -39.37 -34.45 -12.67
CA ASP A 146 -39.97 -35.14 -11.54
C ASP A 146 -39.92 -36.68 -11.66
N ASP A 147 -40.22 -37.34 -10.54
CA ASP A 147 -40.38 -38.78 -10.35
C ASP A 147 -39.12 -39.64 -10.19
N THR A 148 -38.54 -39.66 -8.97
CA THR A 148 -38.23 -40.89 -8.19
C THR A 148 -37.59 -40.52 -6.84
N PRO A 149 -38.11 -40.98 -5.68
CA PRO A 149 -37.54 -40.66 -4.39
C PRO A 149 -36.39 -41.63 -4.04
N GLY A 150 -35.17 -41.09 -3.93
CA GLY A 150 -34.08 -41.76 -3.20
C GLY A 150 -32.80 -42.03 -3.99
N SER A 151 -32.08 -40.99 -4.39
CA SER A 151 -30.61 -41.08 -4.54
C SER A 151 -30.02 -39.68 -4.58
N ARG A 152 -29.50 -39.20 -3.44
CA ARG A 152 -28.72 -37.96 -3.40
C ARG A 152 -27.37 -38.23 -4.07
N GLY A 153 -27.13 -37.55 -5.20
CA GLY A 153 -26.07 -37.79 -6.15
C GLY A 153 -24.67 -37.88 -5.53
N ALA A 154 -24.14 -39.10 -5.50
CA ALA A 154 -22.70 -39.33 -5.54
C ALA A 154 -22.20 -38.77 -6.87
N GLY A 155 -21.43 -37.69 -6.80
CA GLY A 155 -20.82 -37.05 -7.97
C GLY A 155 -20.13 -38.06 -8.87
N ASP A 156 -20.45 -37.96 -10.16
CA ASP A 156 -20.03 -38.81 -11.27
C ASP A 156 -18.49 -38.91 -11.40
N LEU A 157 -17.89 -39.79 -10.60
CA LEU A 157 -16.48 -40.18 -10.68
C LEU A 157 -16.17 -41.01 -11.93
N LEU A 158 -17.20 -41.58 -12.57
CA LEU A 158 -17.05 -42.39 -13.78
C LEU A 158 -16.81 -41.50 -15.00
N GLY A 159 -17.54 -40.38 -15.12
CA GLY A 159 -17.33 -39.35 -16.15
C GLY A 159 -15.93 -38.73 -16.11
N LEU A 160 -15.41 -38.47 -14.90
CA LEU A 160 -14.05 -37.94 -14.74
C LEU A 160 -12.99 -38.96 -15.21
N ARG A 161 -13.23 -40.25 -14.96
CA ARG A 161 -12.31 -41.33 -15.36
C ARG A 161 -12.30 -41.55 -16.88
N THR A 162 -13.44 -41.46 -17.55
CA THR A 162 -13.53 -41.52 -19.02
C THR A 162 -12.86 -40.31 -19.69
N MET A 163 -12.88 -39.13 -19.07
CA MET A 163 -12.21 -37.94 -19.62
C MET A 163 -10.69 -37.90 -19.41
N ILE A 164 -10.19 -38.53 -18.33
CA ILE A 164 -8.76 -38.46 -17.95
C ILE A 164 -7.94 -39.62 -18.55
N ALA A 165 -8.54 -40.80 -18.73
CA ALA A 165 -7.87 -41.99 -19.28
C ALA A 165 -7.09 -41.74 -20.61
N PRO A 166 -7.66 -41.10 -21.65
CA PRO A 166 -6.94 -40.88 -22.90
C PRO A 166 -5.79 -39.85 -22.75
N ARG A 167 -5.87 -38.94 -21.78
CA ARG A 167 -4.81 -37.97 -21.49
C ARG A 167 -3.61 -38.60 -20.79
N ILE A 168 -3.83 -39.58 -19.91
CA ILE A 168 -2.76 -40.33 -19.24
C ILE A 168 -2.03 -41.24 -20.24
N GLU A 169 -2.76 -41.87 -21.16
CA GLU A 169 -2.16 -42.71 -22.21
C GLU A 169 -1.31 -41.90 -23.20
N ALA A 170 -1.78 -40.71 -23.59
CA ALA A 170 -1.03 -39.80 -24.45
C ALA A 170 0.26 -39.25 -23.77
N ALA A 171 0.25 -39.06 -22.44
CA ALA A 171 1.43 -38.65 -21.69
C ALA A 171 2.47 -39.78 -21.60
N LYS A 172 2.04 -41.03 -21.45
CA LYS A 172 2.92 -42.21 -21.39
C LYS A 172 3.58 -42.55 -22.72
N LYS A 173 2.93 -42.25 -23.86
CA LYS A 173 3.54 -42.36 -25.20
C LYS A 173 4.61 -41.31 -25.48
N ARG A 174 4.60 -40.16 -24.78
CA ARG A 174 5.61 -39.09 -24.96
C ARG A 174 6.91 -39.33 -24.18
N SER A 175 6.91 -40.20 -23.18
CA SER A 175 8.11 -40.48 -22.37
C SER A 175 9.03 -41.57 -22.92
N ASN A 176 8.70 -42.21 -24.06
CA ASN A 176 9.41 -43.40 -24.54
C ASN A 176 9.98 -43.30 -25.98
N ALA A 177 10.26 -42.09 -26.48
CA ALA A 177 10.94 -41.89 -27.77
C ALA A 177 12.36 -41.34 -27.57
N PRO A 178 13.40 -41.88 -28.25
CA PRO A 178 14.78 -41.46 -28.06
C PRO A 178 15.10 -40.16 -28.83
N ASN A 179 15.89 -39.31 -28.17
CA ASN A 179 16.37 -38.00 -28.62
C ASN A 179 17.23 -38.09 -29.91
N LYS A 180 16.92 -37.23 -30.89
CA LYS A 180 17.89 -36.76 -31.90
C LYS A 180 17.80 -35.25 -32.04
N SER A 181 18.94 -34.60 -31.87
CA SER A 181 19.20 -33.17 -31.92
C SER A 181 19.28 -32.63 -33.35
N SER A 182 18.63 -31.49 -33.62
CA SER A 182 19.17 -30.47 -34.55
C SER A 182 18.45 -29.13 -34.44
N THR A 183 19.27 -28.10 -34.39
CA THR A 183 19.05 -26.65 -34.40
C THR A 183 18.29 -26.15 -35.64
N SER A 184 17.32 -25.23 -35.48
CA SER A 184 17.25 -23.93 -36.19
C SER A 184 15.91 -23.19 -35.98
N SER A 185 16.03 -21.88 -35.88
CA SER A 185 15.04 -20.80 -35.73
C SER A 185 13.79 -20.83 -36.62
N SER A 186 12.63 -20.49 -36.05
CA SER A 186 11.71 -19.45 -36.56
C SER A 186 10.56 -19.15 -35.57
N ARG A 187 10.10 -17.91 -35.62
CA ARG A 187 9.11 -17.23 -34.77
C ARG A 187 7.68 -17.52 -35.27
N ALA A 188 6.77 -17.97 -34.41
CA ALA A 188 5.33 -17.65 -34.44
C ALA A 188 4.64 -18.10 -33.12
N PRO A 189 3.61 -17.38 -32.64
CA PRO A 189 3.09 -17.51 -31.28
C PRO A 189 2.01 -18.60 -31.21
N SER A 190 2.16 -19.56 -30.30
CA SER A 190 1.05 -20.43 -29.89
C SER A 190 0.65 -20.09 -28.46
N SER A 191 -0.54 -19.52 -28.35
CA SER A 191 -1.33 -19.37 -27.13
C SER A 191 -1.70 -20.74 -26.57
N ALA A 192 -0.75 -21.40 -25.93
CA ALA A 192 -1.02 -22.55 -25.08
C ALA A 192 -1.23 -22.06 -23.64
N VAL A 193 -2.48 -21.74 -23.33
CA VAL A 193 -2.97 -21.58 -21.95
C VAL A 193 -2.77 -22.92 -21.24
N ASN A 194 -1.72 -23.01 -20.43
CA ASN A 194 -1.61 -24.06 -19.42
C ASN A 194 -2.53 -23.67 -18.26
N PRO A 195 -3.65 -24.37 -17.99
CA PRO A 195 -4.37 -24.17 -16.76
C PRO A 195 -3.57 -24.86 -15.64
N ALA A 196 -3.40 -24.17 -14.50
CA ALA A 196 -2.66 -24.62 -13.32
C ALA A 196 -1.12 -24.57 -13.38
N ARG A 197 -0.55 -23.41 -13.74
CA ARG A 197 0.63 -22.96 -12.96
C ARG A 197 0.08 -22.44 -11.64
N LYS A 198 0.17 -23.24 -10.58
CA LYS A 198 0.16 -22.74 -9.19
C LYS A 198 0.95 -21.44 -9.18
N SER A 199 0.38 -20.36 -8.62
CA SER A 199 0.96 -19.02 -8.67
C SER A 199 2.46 -19.12 -8.49
N ARG A 200 3.22 -18.60 -9.46
CA ARG A 200 4.69 -18.62 -9.42
C ARG A 200 5.07 -18.07 -8.05
N ALA A 201 5.61 -18.90 -7.16
CA ALA A 201 5.79 -18.54 -5.76
C ALA A 201 6.67 -17.28 -5.70
N GLN A 202 6.04 -16.13 -5.49
CA GLN A 202 6.73 -14.85 -5.42
C GLN A 202 7.47 -14.77 -4.09
N ASP A 203 8.59 -14.06 -4.07
CA ASP A 203 9.37 -13.89 -2.86
C ASP A 203 8.55 -13.13 -1.80
N PRO A 204 8.45 -13.64 -0.56
CA PRO A 204 7.77 -12.95 0.53
C PRO A 204 8.47 -11.63 0.87
N ILE A 205 7.70 -10.68 1.39
CA ILE A 205 8.14 -9.31 1.68
C ILE A 205 8.06 -9.06 3.20
N ILE A 206 9.11 -8.50 3.77
CA ILE A 206 9.14 -7.91 5.11
C ILE A 206 9.16 -6.39 4.94
N LEU A 207 8.29 -5.70 5.67
CA LEU A 207 8.19 -4.24 5.65
C LEU A 207 8.73 -3.66 6.96
N LEU A 208 9.68 -2.74 6.86
CA LEU A 208 10.25 -2.02 7.99
C LEU A 208 9.52 -0.71 8.27
N SER A 209 9.71 -0.18 9.48
CA SER A 209 9.26 1.17 9.80
C SER A 209 10.20 2.18 9.18
N ASN A 210 9.66 3.12 8.38
CA ASN A 210 10.41 4.25 7.83
C ASN A 210 10.69 5.36 8.86
N SER A 211 10.70 5.03 10.15
CA SER A 211 10.94 6.01 11.21
C SER A 211 12.44 6.20 11.41
N PRO A 212 12.95 7.43 11.54
CA PRO A 212 14.37 7.68 11.81
C PRO A 212 14.82 7.12 13.18
N THR A 213 13.88 6.92 14.11
CA THR A 213 14.12 6.34 15.44
C THR A 213 13.92 4.82 15.47
N ALA A 214 13.71 4.17 14.33
CA ALA A 214 13.57 2.72 14.28
C ALA A 214 14.89 2.01 14.62
N LEU A 215 14.82 1.04 15.53
CA LEU A 215 15.96 0.21 15.91
C LEU A 215 16.39 -0.74 14.79
N VAL A 216 15.46 -1.13 13.93
CA VAL A 216 15.71 -1.99 12.77
C VAL A 216 15.42 -1.18 11.51
N ASN A 217 16.43 -1.06 10.65
CA ASN A 217 16.41 -0.28 9.42
C ASN A 217 17.04 -1.08 8.26
N MET A 218 17.05 -0.51 7.05
CA MET A 218 17.63 -1.16 5.86
C MET A 218 19.14 -1.45 5.97
N PHE A 219 19.85 -0.80 6.91
CA PHE A 219 21.29 -1.00 7.11
C PHE A 219 21.60 -2.20 8.01
N ASN A 220 20.85 -2.40 9.10
CA ASN A 220 21.13 -3.44 10.08
C ASN A 220 20.25 -4.69 9.99
N VAL A 221 19.12 -4.64 9.27
CA VAL A 221 18.16 -5.74 9.18
C VAL A 221 18.79 -7.04 8.66
N LYS A 222 19.78 -6.91 7.78
CA LYS A 222 20.49 -8.06 7.22
C LYS A 222 21.28 -8.81 8.28
N ALA A 223 22.10 -8.11 9.08
CA ALA A 223 22.86 -8.70 10.18
C ALA A 223 21.91 -9.29 11.24
N LEU A 224 20.80 -8.60 11.54
CA LEU A 224 19.84 -9.05 12.53
C LEU A 224 19.14 -10.36 12.13
N LEU A 225 18.65 -10.45 10.89
CA LEU A 225 17.82 -11.59 10.46
C LEU A 225 18.63 -12.74 9.85
N GLN A 226 19.83 -12.49 9.30
CA GLN A 226 20.70 -13.54 8.76
C GLN A 226 21.66 -14.09 9.81
N ASP A 227 22.34 -13.20 10.52
CA ASP A 227 23.43 -13.56 11.43
C ASP A 227 22.95 -13.63 12.89
N GLY A 228 21.74 -13.13 13.18
CA GLY A 228 21.21 -13.07 14.54
C GLY A 228 21.89 -12.00 15.40
N VAL A 229 22.66 -11.09 14.78
CA VAL A 229 23.46 -10.08 15.47
C VAL A 229 22.81 -8.71 15.32
N PHE A 230 22.52 -8.06 16.45
CA PHE A 230 22.02 -6.70 16.44
C PHE A 230 23.18 -5.71 16.39
N ILE A 231 23.21 -4.88 15.33
CA ILE A 231 24.12 -3.73 15.20
C ILE A 231 23.29 -2.46 15.36
N SER A 232 23.84 -1.49 16.08
CA SER A 232 23.15 -0.22 16.29
C SER A 232 22.84 0.47 14.94
N PRO A 233 21.68 1.15 14.80
CA PRO A 233 21.28 1.75 13.53
C PRO A 233 22.23 2.87 13.06
N GLU A 234 22.96 3.50 13.99
CA GLU A 234 23.96 4.53 13.70
C GLU A 234 25.26 3.91 13.16
N GLU A 235 25.79 2.89 13.83
CA GLU A 235 26.99 2.17 13.39
C GLU A 235 26.79 1.48 12.04
N ALA A 236 25.65 0.81 11.85
CA ALA A 236 25.31 0.16 10.58
C ALA A 236 25.22 1.16 9.43
N ARG A 237 24.71 2.38 9.69
CA ARG A 237 24.66 3.46 8.70
C ARG A 237 26.06 3.97 8.34
N GLN A 238 26.94 4.12 9.34
CA GLN A 238 28.33 4.53 9.12
C GLN A 238 29.08 3.48 8.29
N GLN A 239 28.91 2.19 8.60
CA GLN A 239 29.54 1.09 7.87
C GLN A 239 29.05 0.98 6.41
N ALA A 240 27.79 1.32 6.15
CA ALA A 240 27.20 1.35 4.82
C ALA A 240 27.45 2.66 4.03
N GLY A 241 28.19 3.62 4.59
CA GLY A 241 28.44 4.91 3.93
C GLY A 241 27.20 5.79 3.77
N GLY A 242 26.16 5.59 4.58
CA GLY A 242 24.96 6.43 4.63
C GLY A 242 23.91 6.19 3.53
N ILE A 243 24.16 5.35 2.54
CA ILE A 243 23.25 5.10 1.42
C ILE A 243 22.52 3.76 1.63
N PRO A 244 21.20 3.74 1.90
CA PRO A 244 20.47 2.50 2.08
C PRO A 244 20.20 1.81 0.73
N GLU A 245 20.23 0.49 0.73
CA GLU A 245 19.72 -0.30 -0.40
C GLU A 245 18.19 -0.18 -0.44
N LEU A 246 17.62 -0.01 -1.64
CA LEU A 246 16.17 0.15 -1.81
C LEU A 246 15.39 -1.14 -1.47
N VAL A 247 16.01 -2.30 -1.70
CA VAL A 247 15.45 -3.62 -1.43
C VAL A 247 16.55 -4.55 -0.93
N VAL A 248 16.50 -4.95 0.34
CA VAL A 248 17.49 -5.88 0.91
C VAL A 248 17.00 -7.31 0.73
N THR A 249 17.85 -8.20 0.22
CA THR A 249 17.51 -9.63 0.07
C THR A 249 18.14 -10.46 1.18
N ILE A 250 17.30 -11.18 1.91
CA ILE A 250 17.67 -12.08 3.02
C ILE A 250 17.46 -13.52 2.58
N ARG A 251 18.37 -14.41 2.98
CA ARG A 251 18.21 -15.86 2.81
C ARG A 251 17.84 -16.49 4.13
N ALA A 252 16.69 -17.15 4.20
CA ALA A 252 16.27 -17.92 5.36
C ALA A 252 16.45 -19.43 5.08
N PRO A 253 16.89 -20.23 6.07
CA PRO A 253 16.86 -21.68 5.94
C PRO A 253 15.42 -22.16 5.79
N SER A 254 15.19 -23.16 4.93
CA SER A 254 13.88 -23.78 4.82
C SER A 254 13.56 -24.51 6.13
N SER A 255 12.40 -24.24 6.72
CA SER A 255 11.92 -24.94 7.93
C SER A 255 11.44 -26.37 7.64
N GLU A 256 11.37 -26.76 6.37
CA GLU A 256 11.03 -28.09 5.90
C GLU A 256 12.34 -28.81 5.51
N GLU A 257 12.98 -29.51 6.46
CA GLU A 257 13.62 -30.83 6.29
C GLU A 257 14.42 -31.23 7.55
N PRO A 258 14.29 -32.47 8.05
CA PRO A 258 15.19 -33.03 9.05
C PRO A 258 16.58 -33.22 8.46
N ALA A 259 17.62 -33.11 9.29
CA ALA A 259 19.03 -33.27 8.94
C ALA A 259 19.36 -34.68 8.43
N SER A 260 18.95 -35.03 7.21
CA SER A 260 19.27 -36.30 6.56
C SER A 260 20.46 -36.11 5.60
N GLY A 261 21.65 -36.23 6.19
CA GLY A 261 22.93 -36.77 5.69
C GLY A 261 23.30 -36.90 4.22
N ASN A 262 22.67 -36.25 3.24
CA ASN A 262 23.03 -36.45 1.84
C ASN A 262 22.94 -35.17 0.99
N GLY A 263 23.94 -34.29 1.14
CA GLY A 263 24.50 -33.37 0.13
C GLY A 263 23.57 -32.47 -0.72
N SER A 264 22.27 -32.49 -0.51
CA SER A 264 21.30 -31.72 -1.28
C SER A 264 21.22 -30.32 -0.67
N VAL A 265 21.61 -29.32 -1.46
CA VAL A 265 21.66 -27.90 -1.10
C VAL A 265 20.33 -27.49 -0.48
N SER A 266 20.32 -27.23 0.83
CA SER A 266 19.19 -26.62 1.55
C SER A 266 18.67 -25.42 0.76
N LEU A 267 17.43 -25.50 0.27
CA LEU A 267 16.81 -24.43 -0.51
C LEU A 267 16.56 -23.23 0.42
N SER A 268 17.54 -22.33 0.55
CA SER A 268 17.37 -21.10 1.29
C SER A 268 16.31 -20.24 0.59
N ARG A 269 15.18 -19.98 1.25
CA ARG A 269 14.12 -19.11 0.69
C ARG A 269 14.63 -17.68 0.71
N ARG A 270 14.46 -16.97 -0.42
CA ARG A 270 14.76 -15.54 -0.50
C ARG A 270 13.59 -14.75 0.06
N ILE A 271 13.90 -13.75 0.87
CA ILE A 271 12.94 -12.83 1.48
C ILE A 271 13.38 -11.42 1.10
N LEU A 272 12.45 -10.61 0.61
CA LEU A 272 12.71 -9.22 0.27
C LEU A 272 12.35 -8.33 1.45
N VAL A 273 13.19 -7.34 1.73
CA VAL A 273 12.95 -6.35 2.77
C VAL A 273 12.88 -4.97 2.14
N VAL A 274 11.90 -4.19 2.56
CA VAL A 274 11.68 -2.81 2.14
C VAL A 274 11.26 -1.97 3.33
N ASP A 275 11.40 -0.65 3.26
CA ASP A 275 11.04 0.31 4.32
C ASP A 275 9.78 1.14 4.00
N SER A 276 9.36 1.17 2.74
CA SER A 276 8.26 2.02 2.27
C SER A 276 7.15 1.23 1.58
N ALA A 277 5.92 1.67 1.79
CA ALA A 277 4.73 1.18 1.07
C ALA A 277 4.85 1.36 -0.45
N GLU A 278 5.50 2.44 -0.90
CA GLU A 278 5.76 2.65 -2.32
C GLU A 278 6.70 1.59 -2.90
N ALA A 279 7.70 1.17 -2.13
CA ALA A 279 8.61 0.12 -2.55
C ALA A 279 7.87 -1.22 -2.71
N VAL A 280 6.94 -1.54 -1.79
CA VAL A 280 6.03 -2.70 -1.94
C VAL A 280 5.25 -2.61 -3.25
N ASN A 281 4.65 -1.46 -3.54
CA ASN A 281 3.89 -1.25 -4.78
C ASN A 281 4.77 -1.40 -6.04
N ARG A 282 6.02 -0.94 -6.00
CA ARG A 282 6.99 -1.09 -7.11
C ARG A 282 7.45 -2.53 -7.33
N LEU A 283 7.40 -3.39 -6.30
CA LEU A 283 7.73 -4.81 -6.39
C LEU A 283 6.61 -5.66 -7.03
N GLY A 284 5.42 -5.08 -7.20
CA GLY A 284 4.29 -5.70 -7.88
C GLY A 284 4.07 -5.15 -9.29
N SER A 285 3.42 -5.94 -10.13
CA SER A 285 2.95 -5.50 -11.45
C SER A 285 1.43 -5.64 -11.60
N GLY A 286 0.75 -6.09 -10.54
CA GLY A 286 -0.70 -6.28 -10.51
C GLY A 286 -1.45 -5.04 -10.05
N ALA A 287 -2.70 -4.93 -10.49
CA ALA A 287 -3.66 -4.00 -9.91
C ALA A 287 -3.91 -4.37 -8.42
N PRO A 288 -4.22 -3.38 -7.55
CA PRO A 288 -4.57 -3.65 -6.16
C PRO A 288 -5.75 -4.61 -6.08
N GLY A 289 -5.65 -5.64 -5.24
CA GLY A 289 -6.69 -6.69 -5.09
C GLY A 289 -6.67 -7.81 -6.14
N SER A 290 -5.68 -7.85 -7.04
CA SER A 290 -5.44 -9.02 -7.91
C SER A 290 -4.53 -10.06 -7.25
N ASP A 291 -4.47 -11.28 -7.79
CA ASP A 291 -3.50 -12.33 -7.35
C ASP A 291 -2.02 -11.91 -7.51
N GLN A 292 -1.77 -10.79 -8.20
CA GLN A 292 -0.45 -10.18 -8.37
C GLN A 292 -0.23 -8.95 -7.48
N ASP A 293 -1.13 -8.70 -6.52
CA ASP A 293 -1.01 -7.61 -5.55
C ASP A 293 0.20 -7.88 -4.63
N PRO A 294 1.23 -7.01 -4.62
CA PRO A 294 2.42 -7.22 -3.81
C PRO A 294 2.14 -7.22 -2.31
N TRP A 295 1.03 -6.61 -1.85
CA TRP A 295 0.64 -6.62 -0.44
C TRP A 295 0.26 -8.01 0.06
N THR A 296 -0.18 -8.91 -0.83
CA THR A 296 -0.45 -10.33 -0.49
C THR A 296 0.81 -11.09 -0.11
N ARG A 297 1.99 -10.60 -0.51
CA ARG A 297 3.29 -11.20 -0.21
C ARG A 297 3.90 -10.67 1.09
N VAL A 298 3.30 -9.64 1.71
CA VAL A 298 3.82 -9.05 2.95
C VAL A 298 3.53 -10.00 4.11
N ILE A 299 4.58 -10.63 4.63
CA ILE A 299 4.49 -11.62 5.70
C ILE A 299 4.70 -11.03 7.09
N CYS A 300 5.44 -9.92 7.17
CA CYS A 300 5.85 -9.31 8.43
C CYS A 300 5.99 -7.79 8.28
N VAL A 301 5.56 -7.06 9.31
CA VAL A 301 5.68 -5.59 9.41
C VAL A 301 6.36 -5.25 10.73
N PHE A 302 7.51 -4.60 10.66
CA PHE A 302 8.16 -4.01 11.83
C PHE A 302 7.54 -2.65 12.12
N THR A 303 7.26 -2.38 13.38
CA THR A 303 6.68 -1.12 13.83
C THR A 303 7.45 -0.52 15.00
N THR A 304 7.46 0.81 15.07
CA THR A 304 7.94 1.59 16.21
C THR A 304 6.82 1.96 17.19
N GLY A 305 5.60 1.47 16.98
CA GLY A 305 4.47 1.74 17.87
C GLY A 305 3.69 3.01 17.55
N GLN A 306 3.95 3.63 16.40
CA GLN A 306 3.30 4.86 15.96
C GLN A 306 2.26 4.58 14.87
N SER A 307 1.00 4.90 15.12
CA SER A 307 -0.11 4.59 14.19
C SER A 307 0.00 5.32 12.84
N TRP A 308 0.65 6.48 12.81
CA TRP A 308 0.85 7.24 11.57
C TRP A 308 1.67 6.47 10.53
N GLN A 309 2.49 5.50 10.95
CA GLN A 309 3.28 4.63 10.07
C GLN A 309 2.41 3.92 9.03
N PHE A 310 1.20 3.52 9.41
CA PHE A 310 0.33 2.68 8.60
C PHE A 310 -0.55 3.46 7.60
N LYS A 311 -0.55 4.80 7.65
CA LYS A 311 -1.42 5.62 6.78
C LYS A 311 -1.20 5.37 5.29
N SER A 312 0.03 5.08 4.88
CA SER A 312 0.38 4.80 3.49
C SER A 312 0.25 3.32 3.11
N TYR A 313 -0.14 2.46 4.06
CA TYR A 313 -0.23 1.02 3.84
C TYR A 313 -1.59 0.66 3.25
N ARG A 314 -1.70 -0.57 2.71
CA ARG A 314 -2.96 -1.10 2.19
C ARG A 314 -4.07 -1.16 3.26
N TRP A 315 -3.69 -1.37 4.52
CA TRP A 315 -4.55 -1.31 5.71
C TRP A 315 -3.98 -0.27 6.67
N SER A 316 -4.71 0.84 6.85
CA SER A 316 -4.28 1.94 7.72
C SER A 316 -4.56 1.69 9.19
N ASP A 317 -5.59 0.90 9.49
CA ASP A 317 -5.95 0.56 10.86
C ASP A 317 -5.05 -0.58 11.38
N PRO A 318 -4.27 -0.38 12.45
CA PRO A 318 -3.35 -1.39 12.97
C PRO A 318 -4.08 -2.66 13.45
N ARG A 319 -5.33 -2.53 13.89
CA ARG A 319 -6.15 -3.68 14.29
C ARG A 319 -6.50 -4.58 13.10
N ASP A 320 -6.72 -3.99 11.94
CA ASP A 320 -7.00 -4.73 10.71
C ASP A 320 -5.71 -5.26 10.09
N LEU A 321 -4.63 -4.48 10.15
CA LEU A 321 -3.30 -4.87 9.70
C LEU A 321 -2.73 -6.07 10.48
N PHE A 322 -3.05 -6.19 11.78
CA PHE A 322 -2.54 -7.25 12.66
C PHE A 322 -3.63 -8.25 13.12
N ARG A 323 -4.80 -8.26 12.45
CA ARG A 323 -5.99 -9.01 12.86
C ARG A 323 -5.81 -10.53 12.96
N ASN A 324 -4.89 -11.13 12.18
CA ASN A 324 -4.61 -12.57 12.26
C ASN A 324 -3.15 -12.80 12.67
N GLY A 325 -2.91 -12.91 13.98
CA GLY A 325 -1.63 -13.37 14.54
C GLY A 325 -1.45 -14.89 14.48
N THR A 326 -2.17 -15.58 13.59
CA THR A 326 -2.05 -17.03 13.44
C THR A 326 -2.14 -17.38 11.97
N LEU A 327 -1.06 -17.99 11.50
CA LEU A 327 -0.84 -18.59 10.19
C LEU A 327 -2.10 -19.34 9.72
N SER A 328 -2.95 -18.70 8.92
CA SER A 328 -4.03 -19.40 8.19
C SER A 328 -3.96 -19.01 6.72
N CYS A 329 -3.73 -20.04 5.91
CA CYS A 329 -3.22 -20.02 4.54
C CYS A 329 -4.15 -19.38 3.48
N LEU A 330 -5.24 -18.69 3.86
CA LEU A 330 -6.18 -18.14 2.88
C LEU A 330 -6.58 -16.68 3.08
N THR A 331 -6.11 -16.02 4.14
CA THR A 331 -6.27 -14.56 4.29
C THR A 331 -5.05 -14.04 5.02
N MET A 332 -4.02 -13.69 4.25
CA MET A 332 -2.72 -13.30 4.80
C MET A 332 -2.83 -11.92 5.46
N VAL A 333 -2.67 -11.93 6.78
CA VAL A 333 -2.51 -10.74 7.62
C VAL A 333 -1.07 -10.77 8.11
N ALA A 334 -0.36 -9.65 7.98
CA ALA A 334 1.07 -9.61 8.24
C ALA A 334 1.35 -9.74 9.75
N MET A 335 2.41 -10.48 10.10
CA MET A 335 2.89 -10.54 11.48
C MET A 335 3.45 -9.17 11.89
N GLY A 336 2.89 -8.56 12.93
CA GLY A 336 3.45 -7.34 13.50
C GLY A 336 4.59 -7.66 14.46
N VAL A 337 5.73 -6.97 14.30
CA VAL A 337 6.86 -7.04 15.23
C VAL A 337 7.15 -5.64 15.77
N TYR A 338 7.06 -5.48 17.08
CA TYR A 338 7.41 -4.24 17.77
C TYR A 338 8.76 -4.40 18.44
N VAL A 339 9.76 -3.67 17.93
CA VAL A 339 11.13 -3.72 18.44
C VAL A 339 11.32 -2.56 19.41
N ARG A 340 11.85 -2.86 20.60
CA ARG A 340 12.17 -1.85 21.61
C ARG A 340 13.44 -2.21 22.35
N TRP A 341 14.03 -1.22 23.03
CA TRP A 341 15.06 -1.51 24.00
C TRP A 341 14.48 -2.19 25.24
N THR A 342 15.30 -2.99 25.91
CA THR A 342 14.92 -3.72 27.11
C THR A 342 14.54 -2.78 28.26
N ASN A 343 15.26 -1.66 28.39
CA ASN A 343 15.04 -0.62 29.41
C ASN A 343 13.92 0.38 29.05
N GLU A 344 13.34 0.30 27.85
CA GLU A 344 12.27 1.20 27.41
C GLU A 344 10.90 0.63 27.79
N ALA A 345 10.04 1.49 28.36
CA ALA A 345 8.67 1.13 28.67
C ALA A 345 7.86 0.93 27.37
N PRO A 346 7.06 -0.14 27.25
CA PRO A 346 6.26 -0.38 26.06
C PRO A 346 5.19 0.72 25.90
N SER A 347 5.06 1.26 24.69
CA SER A 347 4.04 2.26 24.36
C SER A 347 2.62 1.74 24.65
N ALA A 348 1.77 2.59 25.25
CA ALA A 348 0.40 2.25 25.60
C ALA A 348 -0.46 1.91 24.37
N GLN A 349 -0.16 2.50 23.20
CA GLN A 349 -0.90 2.21 21.97
C GLN A 349 -0.65 0.80 21.45
N VAL A 350 0.58 0.31 21.61
CA VAL A 350 1.01 -1.02 21.13
C VAL A 350 0.35 -2.14 21.92
N LYS A 351 0.01 -1.91 23.19
CA LYS A 351 -0.71 -2.91 24.03
C LYS A 351 -2.04 -3.35 23.42
N ASN A 352 -2.65 -2.50 22.60
CA ASN A 352 -3.93 -2.79 21.94
C ASN A 352 -3.77 -3.43 20.56
N TRP A 353 -2.54 -3.72 20.14
CA TRP A 353 -2.22 -4.31 18.85
C TRP A 353 -1.72 -5.74 19.03
N ASN A 354 -2.04 -6.61 18.08
CA ASN A 354 -1.61 -7.99 18.07
C ASN A 354 -0.22 -8.12 17.44
N VAL A 355 0.81 -7.68 18.18
CA VAL A 355 2.19 -7.65 17.71
C VAL A 355 3.11 -8.46 18.64
N THR A 356 4.15 -9.05 18.06
CA THR A 356 5.21 -9.73 18.80
C THR A 356 6.21 -8.70 19.30
N HIS A 357 6.50 -8.72 20.59
CA HIS A 357 7.48 -7.82 21.20
C HIS A 357 8.88 -8.40 21.07
N LEU A 358 9.76 -7.70 20.35
CA LEU A 358 11.19 -8.02 20.28
C LEU A 358 11.96 -7.02 21.15
N GLN A 359 12.57 -7.52 22.22
CA GLN A 359 13.42 -6.72 23.09
C GLN A 359 14.87 -6.85 22.65
N VAL A 360 15.53 -5.71 22.49
CA VAL A 360 16.97 -5.64 22.20
C VAL A 360 17.69 -5.14 23.44
N CYS A 361 18.80 -5.76 23.80
CA CYS A 361 19.69 -5.27 24.85
C CYS A 361 20.65 -4.24 24.25
N ALA A 362 20.81 -3.09 24.90
CA ALA A 362 21.81 -2.08 24.51
C ALA A 362 23.24 -2.49 24.88
N TYR A 363 23.38 -3.45 25.79
CA TYR A 363 24.66 -4.01 26.26
C TYR A 363 24.60 -5.53 26.15
N ASP A 364 25.76 -6.14 25.93
CA ASP A 364 25.93 -7.57 25.80
C ASP A 364 25.24 -8.29 26.98
N CYS A 365 24.09 -8.91 26.73
CA CYS A 365 23.27 -9.56 27.75
C CYS A 365 23.87 -10.91 28.20
N LEU A 366 25.13 -11.20 27.80
CA LEU A 366 25.87 -12.43 28.07
C LEU A 366 26.72 -12.41 29.37
N SER A 367 26.56 -11.43 30.25
CA SER A 367 27.06 -11.52 31.63
C SER A 367 25.92 -11.73 32.61
N ARG A 368 25.38 -12.94 32.67
CA ARG A 368 24.70 -13.48 33.85
C ARG A 368 24.81 -14.99 33.93
#